data_AF-A0A8J5BK93-F1
#
_entry.id   AF-A0A8J5BK93-F1
#
_cell.length_a   1.000
_cell.length_b   1.000
_cell.length_c   1.000
_cell.angle_alpha   90.00
_cell.angle_beta   90.00
_cell.angle_gamma   90.00
#
_symmetry.space_group_name_H-M   'P 1'
#
loop_
_entity.id
_entity.type
_entity.pdbx_description
1 polymer ?
#
loop_
_entity_poly.entity_id
_entity_poly.type
_entity_poly.pdbx_seq_one_letter_code
_entity_poly.pdbx_strand_id
1 'polypeptide(L)'
;MLVLAIGDLHIPDRAIDVPAKFKKLLVAGKISQVLCLGNLTDKQTLDWLGSISPDLQLIRGDQDSQPASLIYNSLPRSLDLEVPGGTNASKIYAALPLFKTVQHGELKIGITASHNTLSLHDPDTQLIIARQLDVDILICGGAHRVEAFELDGKFFVSPGSATGAFSVEKYTDDGADEEEEEAVENGKDEKEEDKKDDKDDKKDEKKDEDKNGEAEDKDKEEKEAEEAKVTEPSEAIPSFCLLDIQGSVCVLYVYMYIDGDVKVDKISYRKLQ
;
A
#
# COMPACT_ATOMS: atom_id res chain seq x y z
N MET A 1 -23.15 -9.21 1.06
CA MET A 1 -22.47 -10.20 0.19
C MET A 1 -20.99 -9.97 0.37
N LEU A 2 -20.21 -11.02 0.61
CA LEU A 2 -18.81 -10.87 0.99
C LEU A 2 -17.89 -11.10 -0.21
N VAL A 3 -17.09 -10.08 -0.56
CA VAL A 3 -16.12 -10.10 -1.66
C VAL A 3 -14.72 -9.99 -1.08
N LEU A 4 -13.82 -10.89 -1.49
CA LEU A 4 -12.40 -10.81 -1.13
C LEU A 4 -11.65 -10.02 -2.19
N ALA A 5 -10.92 -8.99 -1.78
CA ALA A 5 -9.95 -8.29 -2.61
C ALA A 5 -8.54 -8.64 -2.13
N ILE A 6 -7.75 -9.26 -3.01
CA ILE A 6 -6.43 -9.79 -2.69
C ILE A 6 -5.50 -9.66 -3.91
N GLY A 7 -4.21 -9.40 -3.68
CA GLY A 7 -3.23 -9.22 -4.75
C GLY A 7 -1.81 -9.19 -4.22
N ASP A 8 -0.85 -8.99 -5.14
CA ASP A 8 0.56 -8.76 -4.82
C ASP A 8 1.16 -9.85 -3.93
N LEU A 9 0.90 -11.11 -4.29
CA LEU A 9 1.34 -12.27 -3.51
C LEU A 9 2.82 -12.58 -3.77
N HIS A 10 3.26 -12.52 -5.04
CA HIS A 10 4.64 -12.78 -5.46
C HIS A 10 5.24 -14.06 -4.86
N ILE A 11 4.44 -15.13 -4.76
CA ILE A 11 4.88 -16.44 -4.30
C ILE A 11 5.30 -17.26 -5.52
N PRO A 12 6.56 -17.72 -5.63
CA PRO A 12 7.59 -17.80 -4.58
C PRO A 12 8.67 -16.70 -4.62
N ASP A 13 8.63 -15.78 -5.58
CA ASP A 13 9.77 -14.89 -5.91
C ASP A 13 10.13 -13.89 -4.80
N ARG A 14 9.14 -13.35 -4.09
CA ARG A 14 9.35 -12.35 -3.03
C ARG A 14 8.81 -12.79 -1.66
N ALA A 15 7.96 -13.81 -1.64
CA ALA A 15 7.40 -14.35 -0.41
C ALA A 15 7.31 -15.88 -0.48
N ILE A 16 7.50 -16.52 0.67
CA ILE A 16 7.42 -17.99 0.77
C ILE A 16 5.96 -18.45 0.76
N ASP A 17 5.10 -17.80 1.56
CA ASP A 17 3.70 -18.17 1.70
C ASP A 17 2.87 -17.07 2.37
N VAL A 18 1.54 -17.15 2.23
CA VAL A 18 0.59 -16.28 2.95
C VAL A 18 0.57 -16.65 4.45
N PRO A 19 0.54 -15.67 5.38
CA PRO A 19 0.50 -15.95 6.81
C PRO A 19 -0.57 -16.99 7.22
N ALA A 20 -0.19 -17.95 8.05
CA ALA A 20 -1.07 -19.07 8.42
C ALA A 20 -2.37 -18.62 9.11
N LYS A 21 -2.35 -17.49 9.85
CA LYS A 21 -3.56 -16.90 10.43
C LYS A 21 -4.54 -16.43 9.34
N PHE A 22 -4.05 -15.85 8.24
CA PHE A 22 -4.88 -15.45 7.10
C PHE A 22 -5.50 -16.65 6.39
N LYS A 23 -4.72 -17.71 6.15
CA LYS A 23 -5.27 -18.96 5.57
C LYS A 23 -6.40 -19.59 6.40
N LYS A 24 -6.34 -19.45 7.73
CA LYS A 24 -7.42 -19.91 8.64
C LYS A 24 -8.67 -19.02 8.59
N LEU A 25 -8.54 -17.75 8.22
CA LEU A 25 -9.66 -16.82 8.06
C LEU A 25 -10.32 -16.97 6.68
N LEU A 26 -9.50 -17.18 5.65
CA LEU A 26 -9.91 -17.37 4.25
C LEU A 26 -10.38 -18.82 4.02
N VAL A 27 -11.56 -19.13 4.55
CA VAL A 27 -12.20 -20.45 4.41
C VAL A 27 -13.28 -20.40 3.32
N ALA A 28 -13.34 -21.47 2.52
CA ALA A 28 -14.36 -21.66 1.50
C ALA A 28 -15.79 -21.59 2.08
N GLY A 29 -16.71 -20.97 1.33
CA GLY A 29 -18.14 -20.90 1.65
C GLY A 29 -18.61 -19.66 2.39
N LYS A 30 -17.70 -18.85 2.97
CA LYS A 30 -18.06 -17.53 3.52
C LYS A 30 -17.96 -16.41 2.49
N ILE A 31 -17.00 -16.53 1.58
CA ILE A 31 -16.69 -15.53 0.55
C ILE A 31 -17.46 -15.91 -0.72
N SER A 32 -18.27 -14.97 -1.22
CA SER A 32 -19.09 -15.18 -2.41
C SER A 32 -18.27 -15.01 -3.69
N GLN A 33 -17.33 -14.06 -3.71
CA GLN A 33 -16.50 -13.77 -4.88
C GLN A 33 -15.09 -13.37 -4.45
N VAL A 34 -14.10 -13.70 -5.27
CA VAL A 34 -12.70 -13.29 -5.10
C VAL A 34 -12.29 -12.40 -6.27
N LEU A 35 -11.83 -11.19 -5.96
CA LEU A 35 -11.21 -10.24 -6.88
C LEU A 35 -9.70 -10.28 -6.66
N CYS A 36 -8.99 -10.86 -7.62
CA CYS A 36 -7.54 -10.95 -7.57
C CYS A 36 -6.88 -9.90 -8.47
N LEU A 37 -6.03 -9.07 -7.88
CA LEU A 37 -5.37 -7.94 -8.54
C LEU A 37 -4.09 -8.33 -9.32
N GLY A 38 -3.83 -9.62 -9.46
CA GLY A 38 -2.65 -10.16 -10.15
C GLY A 38 -1.44 -10.29 -9.23
N ASN A 39 -0.27 -10.42 -9.85
CA ASN A 39 1.02 -10.71 -9.22
C ASN A 39 1.01 -12.07 -8.50
N LEU A 40 0.42 -13.05 -9.20
CA LEU A 40 0.43 -14.47 -8.89
C LEU A 40 1.50 -15.15 -9.74
N THR A 41 2.57 -15.62 -9.12
CA THR A 41 3.67 -16.28 -9.84
C THR A 41 3.62 -17.81 -9.80
N ASP A 42 2.74 -18.38 -8.98
CA ASP A 42 2.61 -19.83 -8.81
C ASP A 42 1.18 -20.39 -9.03
N LYS A 43 1.11 -21.64 -9.49
CA LYS A 43 -0.13 -22.40 -9.70
C LYS A 43 -0.85 -22.74 -8.41
N GLN A 44 -0.12 -23.15 -7.38
CA GLN A 44 -0.72 -23.59 -6.13
C GLN A 44 -1.52 -22.47 -5.49
N THR A 45 -1.01 -21.24 -5.59
CA THR A 45 -1.69 -20.03 -5.12
C THR A 45 -2.98 -19.75 -5.90
N LEU A 46 -2.97 -19.92 -7.23
CA LEU A 46 -4.18 -19.76 -8.05
C LEU A 46 -5.24 -20.84 -7.73
N ASP A 47 -4.82 -22.10 -7.62
CA ASP A 47 -5.71 -23.21 -7.25
C ASP A 47 -6.30 -22.98 -5.84
N TRP A 48 -5.49 -22.44 -4.91
CA TRP A 48 -5.94 -22.05 -3.58
C TRP A 48 -7.01 -20.95 -3.64
N LEU A 49 -6.80 -19.88 -4.42
CA LEU A 49 -7.81 -18.83 -4.61
C LEU A 49 -9.11 -19.36 -5.22
N GLY A 50 -9.01 -20.26 -6.21
CA GLY A 50 -10.17 -20.94 -6.80
C GLY A 50 -10.89 -21.87 -5.83
N SER A 51 -10.19 -22.41 -4.81
CA SER A 51 -10.82 -23.20 -3.76
C SER A 51 -11.62 -22.36 -2.75
N ILE A 52 -11.30 -21.06 -2.60
CA ILE A 52 -12.01 -20.16 -1.69
C ILE A 52 -13.40 -19.81 -2.23
N SER A 53 -13.49 -19.44 -3.51
CA SER A 53 -14.76 -19.19 -4.19
C SER A 53 -14.71 -19.67 -5.66
N PRO A 54 -15.79 -20.28 -6.17
CA PRO A 54 -15.91 -20.59 -7.59
C PRO A 54 -15.99 -19.34 -8.49
N ASP A 55 -16.36 -18.19 -7.93
CA ASP A 55 -16.40 -16.92 -8.64
C ASP A 55 -15.09 -16.16 -8.42
N LEU A 56 -14.07 -16.53 -9.19
CA LEU A 56 -12.75 -15.91 -9.18
C LEU A 56 -12.59 -14.97 -10.39
N GLN A 57 -12.41 -13.69 -10.10
CA GLN A 57 -12.15 -12.64 -11.08
C GLN A 57 -10.67 -12.24 -10.99
N LEU A 58 -9.93 -12.44 -12.08
CA LEU A 58 -8.50 -12.15 -12.16
C LEU A 58 -8.24 -11.03 -13.17
N ILE A 59 -7.34 -10.11 -12.82
CA ILE A 59 -6.67 -9.20 -13.76
C ILE A 59 -5.20 -9.57 -13.91
N ARG A 60 -4.60 -9.12 -14.99
CA ARG A 60 -3.18 -9.29 -15.25
C ARG A 60 -2.35 -8.40 -14.32
N GLY A 61 -1.38 -8.99 -13.62
CA GLY A 61 -0.27 -8.32 -12.94
C GLY A 61 0.95 -8.17 -13.86
N ASP A 62 1.86 -7.26 -13.52
CA ASP A 62 3.08 -6.99 -14.29
C ASP A 62 4.13 -8.09 -14.09
N GLN A 63 4.17 -8.69 -12.90
CA GLN A 63 5.10 -9.75 -12.53
C GLN A 63 4.50 -11.16 -12.69
N ASP A 64 3.30 -11.30 -13.26
CA ASP A 64 2.70 -12.61 -13.53
C ASP A 64 3.56 -13.41 -14.52
N SER A 65 4.37 -14.35 -14.03
CA SER A 65 5.20 -15.23 -14.84
C SER A 65 4.33 -16.31 -15.51
N GLN A 66 4.04 -16.13 -16.81
CA GLN A 66 3.30 -17.05 -17.69
C GLN A 66 2.23 -17.93 -16.98
N PRO A 67 1.12 -17.34 -16.52
CA PRO A 67 0.07 -18.07 -15.81
C PRO A 67 -0.78 -18.99 -16.70
N ALA A 68 -0.40 -19.20 -17.94
CA ALA A 68 -1.34 -19.56 -18.96
C ALA A 68 -1.42 -21.04 -19.35
N SER A 69 -0.57 -21.88 -18.75
CA SER A 69 -0.90 -23.29 -18.54
C SER A 69 -1.80 -23.50 -17.32
N LEU A 70 -1.94 -22.48 -16.45
CA LEU A 70 -2.60 -22.59 -15.13
C LEU A 70 -4.07 -22.15 -15.17
N ILE A 71 -4.41 -21.27 -16.11
CA ILE A 71 -5.72 -20.64 -16.27
C ILE A 71 -6.75 -21.54 -17.00
N TYR A 72 -6.32 -22.49 -17.85
CA TYR A 72 -7.25 -23.21 -18.73
C TYR A 72 -8.22 -24.17 -17.99
N ASN A 73 -7.84 -24.68 -16.82
CA ASN A 73 -8.65 -25.66 -16.09
C ASN A 73 -9.49 -25.06 -14.95
N SER A 74 -9.30 -23.78 -14.59
CA SER A 74 -9.91 -23.14 -13.42
C SER A 74 -10.71 -21.87 -13.71
N LEU A 75 -10.66 -21.33 -14.93
CA LEU A 75 -11.58 -20.26 -15.30
C LEU A 75 -13.02 -20.80 -15.32
N PRO A 76 -13.99 -20.11 -14.69
CA PRO A 76 -15.39 -20.39 -14.96
C PRO A 76 -15.64 -20.24 -16.47
N ARG A 77 -16.35 -21.21 -17.05
CA ARG A 77 -16.77 -21.27 -18.46
C ARG A 77 -17.48 -20.01 -18.99
N SER A 78 -17.71 -19.00 -18.15
CA SER A 78 -18.33 -17.72 -18.49
C SER A 78 -17.35 -16.69 -19.09
N LEU A 79 -16.05 -16.98 -19.14
CA LEU A 79 -15.11 -16.22 -19.97
C LEU A 79 -15.04 -16.92 -21.33
N ASP A 80 -15.91 -16.53 -22.27
CA ASP A 80 -15.87 -16.95 -23.68
C ASP A 80 -14.61 -16.39 -24.37
N LEU A 81 -13.43 -16.87 -23.96
CA LEU A 81 -12.21 -16.66 -24.71
C LEU A 81 -12.19 -17.63 -25.88
N GLU A 82 -12.66 -17.17 -27.04
CA GLU A 82 -12.35 -17.80 -28.31
C GLU A 82 -10.84 -17.67 -28.55
N VAL A 83 -10.07 -18.69 -28.19
CA VAL A 83 -8.63 -18.75 -28.47
C VAL A 83 -8.44 -19.38 -29.85
N PRO A 84 -8.11 -18.62 -30.91
CA PRO A 84 -7.94 -19.17 -32.25
C PRO A 84 -6.57 -19.84 -32.33
N GLY A 85 -6.56 -21.17 -32.35
CA GLY A 85 -5.40 -21.98 -32.74
C GLY A 85 -4.24 -22.01 -31.73
N GLY A 86 -4.14 -23.16 -31.05
CA GLY A 86 -2.92 -23.62 -30.38
C GLY A 86 -2.71 -23.04 -28.97
N THR A 87 -2.67 -23.93 -28.00
CA THR A 87 -2.47 -23.73 -26.55
C THR A 87 -1.07 -23.21 -26.21
N ASN A 88 -0.76 -21.96 -26.58
CA ASN A 88 0.45 -21.30 -26.11
C ASN A 88 0.11 -20.44 -24.92
N ALA A 89 0.76 -20.71 -23.78
CA ALA A 89 0.54 -19.98 -22.55
C ALA A 89 0.65 -18.45 -22.76
N SER A 90 1.66 -18.00 -23.50
CA SER A 90 1.81 -16.57 -23.83
C SER A 90 0.56 -15.89 -24.42
N LYS A 91 -0.30 -16.60 -25.17
CA LYS A 91 -1.52 -16.04 -25.76
C LYS A 91 -2.67 -15.88 -24.75
N ILE A 92 -2.83 -16.80 -23.79
CA ILE A 92 -3.89 -16.72 -22.78
C ILE A 92 -3.57 -15.65 -21.75
N TYR A 93 -2.29 -15.49 -21.40
CA TYR A 93 -1.83 -14.40 -20.53
C TYR A 93 -2.08 -13.02 -21.17
N ALA A 94 -1.80 -12.89 -22.47
CA ALA A 94 -2.12 -11.68 -23.23
C ALA A 94 -3.62 -11.39 -23.31
N ALA A 95 -4.47 -12.39 -23.04
CA ALA A 95 -5.91 -12.27 -23.09
C ALA A 95 -6.56 -12.03 -21.71
N LEU A 96 -5.78 -11.99 -20.63
CA LEU A 96 -6.27 -11.53 -19.33
C LEU A 96 -6.62 -10.03 -19.39
N PRO A 97 -7.72 -9.62 -18.77
CA PRO A 97 -8.09 -8.21 -18.73
C PRO A 97 -7.12 -7.39 -17.88
N LEU A 98 -6.79 -6.19 -18.35
CA LEU A 98 -6.06 -5.18 -17.57
C LEU A 98 -6.98 -4.46 -16.58
N PHE A 99 -8.22 -4.24 -17.00
CA PHE A 99 -9.28 -3.66 -16.21
C PHE A 99 -10.48 -4.59 -16.22
N LYS A 100 -11.15 -4.74 -15.09
CA LYS A 100 -12.39 -5.51 -15.02
C LYS A 100 -13.40 -4.80 -14.14
N THR A 101 -14.66 -4.86 -14.53
CA THR A 101 -15.78 -4.32 -13.76
C THR A 101 -16.71 -5.43 -13.35
N VAL A 102 -17.22 -5.34 -12.13
CA VAL A 102 -18.15 -6.30 -11.54
C VAL A 102 -19.28 -5.51 -10.89
N GLN A 103 -20.52 -5.94 -11.13
CA GLN A 103 -21.70 -5.28 -10.57
C GLN A 103 -22.29 -6.09 -9.43
N HIS A 104 -22.52 -5.42 -8.29
CA HIS A 104 -23.09 -6.00 -7.09
C HIS A 104 -24.23 -5.12 -6.56
N GLY A 105 -25.47 -5.47 -6.93
CA GLY A 105 -26.62 -4.65 -6.58
C GLY A 105 -26.53 -3.27 -7.23
N GLU A 106 -26.53 -2.22 -6.41
CA GLU A 106 -26.45 -0.82 -6.84
C GLU A 106 -25.01 -0.30 -6.97
N LEU A 107 -24.04 -1.09 -6.50
CA LEU A 107 -22.62 -0.74 -6.51
C LEU A 107 -21.90 -1.44 -7.66
N LYS A 108 -21.11 -0.67 -8.40
CA LYS A 108 -20.23 -1.18 -9.44
C LYS A 108 -18.78 -1.05 -8.99
N ILE A 109 -18.05 -2.16 -9.05
CA ILE A 109 -16.67 -2.28 -8.59
C ILE A 109 -15.76 -2.46 -9.79
N GLY A 110 -14.75 -1.60 -9.92
CA GLY A 110 -13.66 -1.74 -10.88
C GLY A 110 -12.43 -2.29 -10.19
N ILE A 111 -11.69 -3.15 -10.89
CA ILE A 111 -10.39 -3.64 -10.45
C ILE A 111 -9.32 -3.34 -11.50
N THR A 112 -8.16 -2.88 -11.03
CA THR A 112 -6.98 -2.59 -11.84
C THR A 112 -5.69 -2.82 -11.03
N ALA A 113 -4.57 -2.95 -11.73
CA ALA A 113 -3.23 -3.05 -11.14
C ALA A 113 -2.46 -1.74 -11.42
N SER A 114 -1.48 -1.42 -10.56
CA SER A 114 -0.72 -0.16 -10.61
C SER A 114 -0.06 0.12 -11.95
N HIS A 115 0.52 -0.90 -12.59
CA HIS A 115 1.24 -0.76 -13.87
C HIS A 115 0.35 -0.30 -15.04
N ASN A 116 -0.97 -0.32 -14.89
CA ASN A 116 -1.91 0.19 -15.89
C ASN A 116 -2.26 1.67 -15.66
N THR A 117 -1.75 2.26 -14.59
CA THR A 117 -2.02 3.64 -14.17
C THR A 117 -0.74 4.46 -14.25
N LEU A 118 -0.86 5.76 -14.51
CA LEU A 118 0.30 6.64 -14.64
C LEU A 118 0.96 6.95 -13.29
N SER A 119 0.14 7.03 -12.23
CA SER A 119 0.57 7.33 -10.87
C SER A 119 -0.31 6.56 -9.90
N LEU A 120 0.31 5.69 -9.10
CA LEU A 120 -0.40 4.87 -8.13
C LEU A 120 -0.94 5.67 -6.94
N HIS A 121 -0.29 6.78 -6.63
CA HIS A 121 -0.55 7.61 -5.45
C HIS A 121 -1.39 8.84 -5.76
N ASP A 122 -1.63 9.16 -7.04
CA ASP A 122 -2.38 10.35 -7.42
C ASP A 122 -3.90 10.07 -7.37
N PRO A 123 -4.66 10.69 -6.45
CA PRO A 123 -6.10 10.50 -6.35
C PRO A 123 -6.84 10.93 -7.62
N ASP A 124 -6.32 11.94 -8.34
CA ASP A 124 -6.95 12.45 -9.56
C ASP A 124 -6.86 11.42 -10.70
N THR A 125 -5.71 10.77 -10.88
CA THR A 125 -5.55 9.66 -11.83
C THR A 125 -6.50 8.51 -11.52
N GLN A 126 -6.61 8.12 -10.24
CA GLN A 126 -7.55 7.08 -9.84
C GLN A 126 -9.01 7.49 -10.12
N LEU A 127 -9.36 8.75 -9.85
CA LEU A 127 -10.69 9.30 -10.13
C LEU A 127 -11.02 9.32 -11.63
N ILE A 128 -10.07 9.67 -12.49
CA ILE A 128 -10.24 9.62 -13.95
C ILE A 128 -10.55 8.19 -14.40
N ILE A 129 -9.79 7.20 -13.92
CA ILE A 129 -10.00 5.79 -14.24
C ILE A 129 -11.36 5.32 -13.75
N ALA A 130 -11.74 5.68 -12.52
CA ALA A 130 -13.02 5.29 -11.95
C ALA A 130 -14.21 5.88 -12.73
N ARG A 131 -14.07 7.10 -13.25
CA ARG A 131 -15.06 7.72 -14.15
C ARG A 131 -15.08 7.03 -15.52
N GLN A 132 -13.92 6.70 -16.08
CA GLN A 132 -13.82 6.01 -17.37
C GLN A 132 -14.45 4.62 -17.34
N LEU A 133 -14.28 3.88 -16.25
CA LEU A 133 -14.89 2.57 -16.03
C LEU A 133 -16.35 2.65 -15.56
N ASP A 134 -16.84 3.86 -15.25
CA ASP A 134 -18.16 4.11 -14.67
C ASP A 134 -18.37 3.29 -13.39
N VAL A 135 -17.42 3.31 -12.45
CA VAL A 135 -17.48 2.52 -11.20
C VAL A 135 -17.66 3.39 -9.97
N ASP A 136 -18.31 2.85 -8.95
CA ASP A 136 -18.48 3.49 -7.64
C ASP A 136 -17.30 3.20 -6.73
N ILE A 137 -16.76 1.98 -6.83
CA ILE A 137 -15.60 1.54 -6.06
C ILE A 137 -14.49 1.14 -7.03
N LEU A 138 -13.29 1.68 -6.86
CA LEU A 138 -12.11 1.28 -7.61
C LEU A 138 -11.11 0.59 -6.66
N ILE A 139 -10.73 -0.64 -7.00
CA ILE A 139 -9.72 -1.40 -6.26
C ILE A 139 -8.43 -1.44 -7.08
N CYS A 140 -7.36 -0.89 -6.52
CA CYS A 140 -6.05 -0.77 -7.16
C CYS A 140 -5.00 -1.61 -6.43
N GLY A 141 -4.32 -2.52 -7.16
CA GLY A 141 -3.18 -3.30 -6.67
C GLY A 141 -1.83 -2.64 -6.98
N GLY A 142 -0.74 -3.21 -6.47
CA GLY A 142 0.65 -2.81 -6.73
C GLY A 142 1.26 -1.84 -5.70
N ALA A 143 0.43 -1.27 -4.82
CA ALA A 143 0.86 -0.31 -3.80
C ALA A 143 1.66 -0.96 -2.66
N HIS A 144 1.43 -2.27 -2.43
CA HIS A 144 1.97 -3.03 -1.30
C HIS A 144 1.72 -2.39 0.08
N ARG A 145 0.78 -1.43 0.14
CA ARG A 145 0.28 -0.75 1.32
C ARG A 145 -1.23 -0.70 1.25
N VAL A 146 -1.87 -0.65 2.42
CA VAL A 146 -3.31 -0.49 2.50
C VAL A 146 -3.66 0.99 2.45
N GLU A 147 -4.51 1.36 1.51
CA GLU A 147 -5.14 2.68 1.47
C GLU A 147 -6.63 2.54 1.20
N ALA A 148 -7.43 3.40 1.81
CA ALA A 148 -8.85 3.49 1.52
C ALA A 148 -9.33 4.92 1.75
N PHE A 149 -9.90 5.53 0.72
CA PHE A 149 -10.36 6.92 0.78
C PHE A 149 -11.58 7.14 -0.11
N GLU A 150 -12.33 8.20 0.18
CA GLU A 150 -13.46 8.65 -0.64
C GLU A 150 -13.09 9.94 -1.35
N LEU A 151 -13.35 10.01 -2.65
CA LEU A 151 -13.15 11.21 -3.46
C LEU A 151 -14.29 11.34 -4.48
N ASP A 152 -14.94 12.50 -4.51
CA ASP A 152 -16.06 12.81 -5.40
C ASP A 152 -17.19 11.75 -5.37
N GLY A 153 -17.52 11.26 -4.16
CA GLY A 153 -18.54 10.23 -3.95
C GLY A 153 -18.16 8.84 -4.45
N LYS A 154 -16.92 8.62 -4.90
CA LYS A 154 -16.35 7.31 -5.26
C LYS A 154 -15.41 6.81 -4.18
N PHE A 155 -15.31 5.50 -4.06
CA PHE A 155 -14.50 4.85 -3.04
C PHE A 155 -13.29 4.15 -3.65
N PHE A 156 -12.10 4.46 -3.14
CA PHE A 156 -10.84 3.94 -3.62
C PHE A 156 -10.25 3.02 -2.57
N VAL A 157 -9.78 1.84 -2.98
CA VAL A 157 -9.25 0.82 -2.07
C VAL A 157 -8.00 0.18 -2.66
N SER A 158 -6.93 0.14 -1.86
CA SER A 158 -5.76 -0.68 -2.10
C SER A 158 -5.65 -1.72 -0.99
N PRO A 159 -5.74 -3.02 -1.29
CA PRO A 159 -5.68 -4.07 -0.27
C PRO A 159 -4.27 -4.35 0.27
N GLY A 160 -3.24 -3.72 -0.32
CA GLY A 160 -1.84 -4.00 -0.04
C GLY A 160 -1.39 -5.38 -0.55
N SER A 161 -0.29 -5.88 0.00
CA SER A 161 0.27 -7.18 -0.37
C SER A 161 -0.17 -8.25 0.63
N ALA A 162 -0.80 -9.32 0.16
CA ALA A 162 -1.30 -10.39 1.05
C ALA A 162 -0.20 -11.18 1.76
N THR A 163 1.03 -11.11 1.24
CA THR A 163 2.21 -11.78 1.79
C THR A 163 3.17 -10.82 2.47
N GLY A 164 2.98 -9.50 2.33
CA GLY A 164 3.96 -8.49 2.76
C GLY A 164 5.19 -8.46 1.86
N ALA A 165 5.05 -8.86 0.59
CA ALA A 165 6.15 -8.77 -0.37
C ALA A 165 6.65 -7.33 -0.47
N PHE A 166 7.96 -7.12 -0.65
CA PHE A 166 8.50 -5.78 -0.85
C PHE A 166 8.13 -5.23 -2.25
N SER A 167 7.97 -3.92 -2.36
CA SER A 167 7.86 -3.19 -3.63
C SER A 167 8.91 -2.09 -3.70
N VAL A 168 9.40 -1.82 -4.91
CA VAL A 168 10.41 -0.78 -5.19
C VAL A 168 9.78 0.62 -5.22
N GLU A 169 8.46 0.71 -5.37
CA GLU A 169 7.72 1.98 -5.52
C GLU A 169 7.80 2.88 -4.26
N LYS A 170 8.25 2.34 -3.13
CA LYS A 170 8.54 3.12 -1.91
C LYS A 170 9.70 4.14 -2.10
N TYR A 171 10.56 3.95 -3.10
CA TYR A 171 11.75 4.78 -3.33
C TYR A 171 11.59 5.79 -4.46
N THR A 172 10.40 5.90 -5.06
CA THR A 172 10.14 6.81 -6.19
C THR A 172 9.28 8.02 -5.79
N ASP A 173 8.81 8.07 -4.55
CA ASP A 173 8.06 9.20 -3.95
C ASP A 173 8.98 10.12 -3.13
N ASP A 174 10.30 10.06 -3.34
CA ASP A 174 11.24 11.08 -2.87
C ASP A 174 11.12 12.29 -3.80
N GLY A 175 9.95 12.94 -3.78
CA GLY A 175 9.80 14.28 -4.28
C GLY A 175 10.64 15.19 -3.40
N ALA A 176 11.85 15.53 -3.88
CA ALA A 176 12.64 16.69 -3.47
C ALA A 176 12.30 17.19 -2.05
N ASP A 177 12.76 16.45 -1.03
CA ASP A 177 13.11 17.14 0.19
C ASP A 177 14.24 18.07 -0.23
N GLU A 178 13.90 19.34 -0.41
CA GLU A 178 14.88 20.41 -0.32
C GLU A 178 15.51 20.24 1.06
N GLU A 179 16.63 19.52 1.10
CA GLU A 179 17.60 19.66 2.16
C GLU A 179 17.96 21.16 2.16
N GLU A 180 17.25 21.95 2.96
CA GLU A 180 17.85 23.15 3.53
C GLU A 180 19.04 22.62 4.35
N GLU A 181 20.17 22.47 3.67
CA GLU A 181 21.48 22.42 4.30
C GLU A 181 21.64 23.72 5.07
N GLU A 182 21.17 23.76 6.32
CA GLU A 182 21.70 24.71 7.27
C GLU A 182 23.18 24.38 7.44
N ALA A 183 24.00 25.11 6.70
CA ALA A 183 25.44 25.14 6.82
C ALA A 183 25.80 25.53 8.26
N VAL A 184 25.98 24.53 9.13
CA VAL A 184 26.65 24.72 10.41
C VAL A 184 28.14 24.83 10.12
N GLU A 185 28.58 26.06 9.87
CA GLU A 185 29.98 26.46 10.01
C GLU A 185 30.46 26.10 11.43
N ASN A 186 31.14 24.98 11.57
CA ASN A 186 32.06 24.75 12.68
C ASN A 186 33.47 24.72 12.12
N GLY A 187 34.03 25.91 11.95
CA GLY A 187 35.46 26.12 11.79
C GLY A 187 36.20 25.52 12.98
N LYS A 188 37.04 24.53 12.71
CA LYS A 188 38.19 24.20 13.56
C LYS A 188 39.44 24.49 12.77
N ASP A 189 40.06 25.60 13.13
CA ASP A 189 41.35 26.07 12.67
C ASP A 189 42.42 24.97 12.83
N GLU A 190 42.97 24.50 11.71
CA GLU A 190 44.32 23.97 11.66
C GLU A 190 45.29 25.11 11.32
N LYS A 191 46.30 25.23 12.17
CA LYS A 191 47.29 26.32 12.20
C LYS A 191 48.14 26.38 10.94
N GLU A 192 48.19 27.55 10.32
CA GLU A 192 49.30 27.99 9.46
C GLU A 192 50.43 28.60 10.33
N GLU A 193 51.65 28.11 10.13
CA GLU A 193 52.89 28.78 10.52
C GLU A 193 53.27 29.80 9.43
N ASP A 194 53.27 31.09 9.74
CA ASP A 194 54.41 32.00 9.52
C ASP A 194 54.02 33.46 9.79
N LYS A 195 54.68 34.08 10.78
CA LYS A 195 55.44 35.34 10.60
C LYS A 195 56.09 35.82 11.90
N LYS A 196 57.38 36.17 11.77
CA LYS A 196 58.15 37.03 12.68
C LYS A 196 57.45 38.38 12.88
N ASP A 197 57.32 38.85 14.13
CA ASP A 197 58.20 39.86 14.75
C ASP A 197 57.59 40.41 16.07
N ASP A 198 58.47 40.48 17.07
CA ASP A 198 58.58 41.40 18.22
C ASP A 198 57.38 41.81 19.12
N LYS A 199 57.58 41.49 20.42
CA LYS A 199 57.51 42.32 21.64
C LYS A 199 56.20 42.63 22.39
N ASP A 200 56.23 42.10 23.61
CA ASP A 200 56.09 42.73 24.93
C ASP A 200 54.74 43.27 25.46
N ASP A 201 54.43 42.67 26.61
CA ASP A 201 54.00 43.26 27.89
C ASP A 201 52.51 43.45 28.22
N LYS A 202 52.12 42.77 29.34
CA LYS A 202 51.25 43.20 30.46
C LYS A 202 49.74 43.36 30.16
N LYS A 203 48.77 43.12 31.06
CA LYS A 203 48.68 42.71 32.48
C LYS A 203 47.18 42.50 32.79
N ASP A 204 46.89 41.74 33.85
CA ASP A 204 45.76 41.82 34.81
C ASP A 204 44.32 41.53 34.29
N GLU A 205 43.66 40.44 34.75
CA GLU A 205 42.78 40.33 35.95
C GLU A 205 41.53 41.25 35.86
N LYS A 206 40.26 40.90 36.13
CA LYS A 206 39.58 39.92 37.02
C LYS A 206 38.04 40.09 36.75
N LYS A 207 37.21 39.04 36.89
CA LYS A 207 36.11 38.87 37.90
C LYS A 207 34.98 39.96 37.92
N ASP A 208 33.70 39.71 38.14
CA ASP A 208 32.98 38.76 38.99
C ASP A 208 31.52 38.58 38.51
N GLU A 209 30.92 37.48 38.99
CA GLU A 209 29.49 37.17 38.98
C GLU A 209 28.70 38.09 39.92
N ASP A 210 27.40 38.29 39.65
CA ASP A 210 26.45 38.53 40.73
C ASP A 210 25.05 38.01 40.39
N LYS A 211 24.44 37.37 41.38
CA LYS A 211 23.09 36.80 41.37
C LYS A 211 22.08 37.83 41.91
N ASN A 212 20.81 37.58 41.59
CA ASN A 212 19.67 37.48 42.53
C ASN A 212 18.44 38.34 42.14
N GLY A 213 17.24 37.76 42.28
CA GLY A 213 15.97 38.51 42.31
C GLY A 213 14.75 37.76 41.77
N GLU A 214 14.03 37.08 42.66
CA GLU A 214 12.69 36.51 42.45
C GLU A 214 11.59 37.59 42.41
N ALA A 215 10.53 37.37 41.60
CA ALA A 215 9.14 37.73 41.92
C ALA A 215 8.11 37.12 40.91
N GLU A 216 7.39 36.11 41.40
CA GLU A 216 5.95 35.79 41.28
C GLU A 216 5.20 35.79 39.92
N ASP A 217 4.84 34.56 39.53
CA ASP A 217 3.50 34.01 39.28
C ASP A 217 2.67 34.46 38.04
N LYS A 218 2.48 33.51 37.11
CA LYS A 218 1.19 33.20 36.48
C LYS A 218 1.25 31.89 35.69
N ASP A 219 0.45 30.94 36.16
CA ASP A 219 -0.01 29.70 35.54
C ASP A 219 0.05 29.63 34.01
N LYS A 220 0.75 28.61 33.50
CA LYS A 220 0.39 27.86 32.29
C LYS A 220 0.99 26.46 32.38
N GLU A 221 0.13 25.47 32.64
CA GLU A 221 0.43 24.07 32.42
C GLU A 221 0.62 23.82 30.91
N GLU A 222 1.86 23.65 30.48
CA GLU A 222 2.18 22.99 29.22
C GLU A 222 2.49 21.53 29.53
N LYS A 223 1.54 20.66 29.16
CA LYS A 223 1.76 19.22 29.12
C LYS A 223 2.71 18.93 27.97
N GLU A 224 3.94 18.57 28.29
CA GLU A 224 4.84 17.88 27.37
C GLU A 224 4.15 16.61 26.89
N ALA A 225 3.68 16.62 25.65
CA ALA A 225 3.26 15.42 24.96
C ALA A 225 4.53 14.64 24.64
N GLU A 226 4.69 13.52 25.33
CA GLU A 226 5.69 12.50 25.04
C GLU A 226 5.56 12.12 23.56
N GLU A 227 6.49 12.61 22.73
CA GLU A 227 6.58 12.22 21.32
C GLU A 227 6.89 10.72 21.29
N ALA A 228 5.83 9.93 21.08
CA ALA A 228 5.96 8.54 20.72
C ALA A 228 6.77 8.48 19.42
N LYS A 229 8.05 8.13 19.56
CA LYS A 229 8.93 7.79 18.45
C LYS A 229 8.29 6.64 17.68
N VAL A 230 7.52 6.98 16.64
CA VAL A 230 6.97 6.00 15.71
C VAL A 230 8.16 5.45 14.93
N THR A 231 8.61 4.27 15.33
CA THR A 231 9.50 3.47 14.49
C THR A 231 8.69 3.12 13.25
N GLU A 232 9.00 3.76 12.12
CA GLU A 232 8.35 3.44 10.86
C GLU A 232 8.53 1.95 10.57
N PRO A 233 7.46 1.17 10.33
CA PRO A 233 7.65 -0.19 9.86
C PRO A 233 8.25 -0.10 8.46
N SER A 234 9.54 -0.41 8.35
CA SER A 234 10.30 -0.41 7.10
C SER A 234 9.91 -1.54 6.15
N GLU A 235 8.83 -2.26 6.42
CA GLU A 235 8.46 -3.52 5.78
C GLU A 235 6.96 -3.51 5.42
N ALA A 236 6.64 -4.00 4.23
CA ALA A 236 5.25 -4.12 3.78
C ALA A 236 4.50 -5.09 4.70
N ILE A 237 3.48 -4.59 5.41
CA ILE A 237 2.69 -5.40 6.33
C ILE A 237 1.77 -6.31 5.49
N PRO A 238 1.75 -7.64 5.70
CA PRO A 238 0.83 -8.51 4.99
C PRO A 238 -0.61 -8.11 5.24
N SER A 239 -1.38 -7.88 4.17
CA SER A 239 -2.74 -7.37 4.26
C SER A 239 -3.68 -7.84 3.15
N PHE A 240 -4.98 -7.89 3.46
CA PHE A 240 -6.02 -8.09 2.44
C PHE A 240 -7.32 -7.41 2.87
N CYS A 241 -8.24 -7.25 1.92
CA CYS A 241 -9.51 -6.60 2.17
C CYS A 241 -10.70 -7.54 1.96
N LEU A 242 -11.71 -7.43 2.83
CA LEU A 242 -13.04 -8.00 2.61
C LEU A 242 -14.06 -6.88 2.47
N LEU A 243 -14.87 -6.93 1.43
CA LEU A 243 -15.96 -5.99 1.19
C LEU A 243 -17.27 -6.70 1.51
N ASP A 244 -18.02 -6.22 2.49
CA ASP A 244 -19.42 -6.63 2.69
C ASP A 244 -20.35 -5.61 2.03
N ILE A 245 -20.96 -6.04 0.93
CA ILE A 245 -21.81 -5.22 0.08
C ILE A 245 -23.27 -5.52 0.41
N GLN A 246 -24.02 -4.48 0.80
CA GLN A 246 -25.44 -4.56 1.13
C GLN A 246 -26.18 -3.36 0.51
N GLY A 247 -26.85 -3.58 -0.62
CA GLY A 247 -27.53 -2.51 -1.36
C GLY A 247 -26.54 -1.45 -1.87
N SER A 248 -26.70 -0.21 -1.43
CA SER A 248 -25.82 0.93 -1.71
C SER A 248 -24.69 1.14 -0.69
N VAL A 249 -24.59 0.27 0.32
CA VAL A 249 -23.58 0.37 1.38
C VAL A 249 -22.52 -0.70 1.18
N CYS A 250 -21.25 -0.29 1.27
CA CYS A 250 -20.10 -1.17 1.30
C CYS A 250 -19.37 -0.99 2.64
N VAL A 251 -19.14 -2.10 3.34
CA VAL A 251 -18.29 -2.12 4.54
C VAL A 251 -16.98 -2.82 4.17
N LEU A 252 -15.90 -2.06 4.16
CA LEU A 252 -14.55 -2.56 3.95
C LEU A 252 -13.96 -2.99 5.30
N TYR A 253 -13.48 -4.22 5.35
CA TYR A 253 -12.68 -4.77 6.44
C TYR A 253 -11.26 -4.96 5.93
N VAL A 254 -10.32 -4.23 6.53
CA VAL A 254 -8.90 -4.33 6.24
C VAL A 254 -8.27 -5.25 7.26
N TYR A 255 -7.68 -6.35 6.83
CA TYR A 255 -6.94 -7.28 7.69
C TYR A 255 -5.45 -7.02 7.52
N MET A 256 -4.75 -6.81 8.62
CA MET A 256 -3.29 -6.60 8.65
C MET A 256 -2.64 -7.60 9.60
N TYR A 257 -1.49 -8.13 9.23
CA TYR A 257 -0.71 -9.05 10.06
C TYR A 257 0.47 -8.32 10.69
N ILE A 258 0.34 -7.94 11.96
CA ILE A 258 1.32 -7.12 12.69
C ILE A 258 1.77 -7.93 13.92
N ASP A 259 3.09 -8.07 14.11
CA ASP A 259 3.71 -8.73 15.27
C ASP A 259 3.15 -10.13 15.60
N GLY A 260 2.77 -10.86 14.54
CA GLY A 260 2.22 -12.20 14.67
C GLY A 260 0.70 -12.25 14.88
N ASP A 261 0.02 -11.11 15.06
CA ASP A 261 -1.42 -11.00 15.26
C ASP A 261 -2.16 -10.37 14.08
N VAL A 262 -3.47 -10.65 14.00
CA VAL A 262 -4.33 -10.11 12.95
C VAL A 262 -5.09 -8.92 13.52
N LYS A 263 -4.78 -7.73 13.02
CA LYS A 263 -5.55 -6.51 13.28
C LYS A 263 -6.60 -6.33 12.19
N VAL A 264 -7.78 -5.85 12.56
CA VAL A 264 -8.88 -5.60 11.62
C VAL A 264 -9.37 -4.17 11.78
N ASP A 265 -9.26 -3.39 10.71
CA ASP A 265 -9.82 -2.04 10.63
C ASP A 265 -11.08 -2.07 9.76
N LYS A 266 -12.04 -1.19 10.08
CA LYS A 266 -13.36 -1.16 9.44
C LYS A 266 -13.65 0.22 8.91
N ILE A 267 -14.00 0.30 7.62
CA ILE A 267 -14.35 1.52 6.92
C ILE A 267 -15.70 1.32 6.25
N SER A 268 -16.60 2.30 6.34
CA SER A 268 -17.91 2.23 5.71
C SER A 268 -18.04 3.28 4.62
N TYR A 269 -18.46 2.83 3.43
CA TYR A 269 -18.81 3.67 2.30
C TYR A 269 -20.30 3.51 1.97
N ARG A 270 -20.94 4.61 1.59
CA ARG A 270 -22.33 4.61 1.14
C ARG A 270 -22.41 5.44 -0.14
N LYS A 271 -22.91 4.84 -1.21
CA LYS A 271 -23.21 5.57 -2.44
C LYS A 271 -24.36 6.55 -2.19
N LEU A 272 -24.11 7.83 -2.46
CA LEU A 272 -25.12 8.87 -2.46
C LEU A 272 -25.92 8.79 -3.76
N GLN A 273 -27.26 8.85 -3.65
CA GLN A 273 -28.18 8.83 -4.79
C GLN A 273 -28.21 10.16 -5.52
#